data_AF-A0A1B6IPW1-F1
#
_entry.id   AF-A0A1B6IPW1-F1
#
_cell.length_a   1.000
_cell.length_b   1.000
_cell.length_c   1.000
_cell.angle_alpha   90.00
_cell.angle_beta   90.00
_cell.angle_gamma   90.00
#
_symmetry.space_group_name_H-M   'P 1'
#
loop_
_entity.id
_entity.type
_entity.pdbx_description
1 polymer ?
#
loop_
_entity_poly.entity_id
_entity_poly.type
_entity_poly.pdbx_seq_one_letter_code
_entity_poly.pdbx_strand_id
1 'polypeptide(L)'
;SVARSPSFINMREVSSRFTLPPGVYCIVPSTFEPNEEGEFLLRVFSEKKNNMEENDTEVGLKEMDDRVIEPPQPAPEMKKADEKVKEFFRKLAGEDMEVDWMELKEILDYAMRNEVSSSSPLGGGGDNIITNLLSLVCGSFFQDSPLASVFDTVGKGGFSKDICRSMIAMLDADHSGKLGFDEFKQLWIDIRHWKSIYQMYS
;
A
#
# COMPACT_ATOMS: atom_id res chain seq x y z
N SER A 1 17.88 -22.41 26.68
CA SER A 1 17.87 -21.91 28.07
C SER A 1 17.15 -20.58 28.08
N VAL A 2 16.36 -20.27 29.12
CA VAL A 2 15.56 -19.03 29.22
C VAL A 2 15.86 -18.35 30.55
N ALA A 3 16.00 -17.03 30.53
CA ALA A 3 16.09 -16.18 31.71
C ALA A 3 15.16 -14.98 31.53
N ARG A 4 14.59 -14.48 32.63
CA ARG A 4 13.71 -13.32 32.65
C ARG A 4 13.93 -12.52 33.92
N SER A 5 13.61 -11.23 33.90
CA SER A 5 13.49 -10.46 35.13
C SER A 5 12.42 -11.10 36.04
N PRO A 6 12.59 -11.04 37.37
CA PRO A 6 11.68 -11.69 38.31
C PRO A 6 10.26 -11.08 38.26
N SER A 7 10.16 -9.75 38.12
CA SER A 7 8.91 -9.01 37.99
C SER A 7 9.07 -7.76 37.11
N PHE A 8 7.99 -7.33 36.47
CA PHE A 8 7.87 -5.97 35.97
C PHE A 8 7.65 -5.05 37.17
N ILE A 9 8.51 -4.06 37.33
CA ILE A 9 8.45 -3.11 38.44
C ILE A 9 8.56 -1.73 37.81
N ASN A 10 7.68 -0.81 38.21
CA ASN A 10 7.74 0.58 37.79
C ASN A 10 8.89 1.30 38.51
N MET A 11 10.11 1.02 38.07
CA MET A 11 11.35 1.66 38.51
C MET A 11 12.14 2.13 37.30
N ARG A 12 12.96 3.15 37.50
CA ARG A 12 13.83 3.70 36.44
C ARG A 12 14.79 2.67 35.85
N GLU A 13 15.21 1.68 36.64
CA GLU A 13 16.12 0.62 36.21
C GLU A 13 15.67 -0.72 36.80
N VAL A 14 15.70 -1.76 35.97
CA VAL A 14 15.55 -3.15 36.38
C VAL A 14 16.82 -3.90 35.99
N SER A 15 17.57 -4.34 36.99
CA SER A 15 18.83 -5.07 36.83
C SER A 15 18.69 -6.51 37.32
N SER A 16 19.34 -7.45 36.64
CA SER A 16 19.34 -8.87 37.01
C SER A 16 20.66 -9.53 36.66
N ARG A 17 21.05 -10.54 37.44
CA ARG A 17 22.28 -11.33 37.22
C ARG A 17 21.88 -12.75 36.87
N PHE A 18 22.42 -13.25 35.76
CA PHE A 18 22.14 -14.60 35.26
C PHE A 18 23.43 -15.38 35.06
N THR A 19 23.36 -16.70 35.24
CA THR A 19 24.39 -17.65 34.83
C THR A 19 23.76 -18.59 33.81
N LEU A 20 24.22 -18.50 32.57
CA LEU A 20 23.69 -19.26 31.45
C LEU A 20 24.79 -20.13 30.85
N PRO A 21 24.46 -21.30 30.27
CA PRO A 21 25.39 -22.05 29.44
C PRO A 21 25.91 -21.18 28.28
N PRO A 22 27.07 -21.50 27.68
CA PRO A 22 27.52 -20.84 26.45
C PRO A 22 26.50 -20.99 25.32
N GLY A 23 26.17 -19.90 24.63
CA GLY A 23 25.21 -19.91 23.52
C GLY A 23 24.89 -18.51 23.00
N VAL A 24 24.01 -18.47 21.99
CA VAL A 24 23.44 -17.24 21.43
C VAL A 24 22.09 -16.99 22.09
N TYR A 25 21.88 -15.76 22.55
CA TYR A 25 20.69 -15.36 23.30
C TYR A 25 20.10 -14.09 22.68
N CYS A 26 18.77 -14.03 22.60
CA CYS A 26 18.04 -12.82 22.27
C CYS A 26 17.51 -12.20 23.57
N ILE A 27 17.76 -10.91 23.75
CA ILE A 27 17.22 -10.12 24.88
C ILE A 27 16.07 -9.30 24.32
N VAL A 28 14.86 -9.47 24.88
CA VAL A 28 13.66 -8.72 24.49
C VAL A 28 13.29 -7.76 25.62
N PRO A 29 13.66 -6.48 25.55
CA PRO A 29 13.16 -5.46 26.47
C PRO A 29 11.70 -5.11 26.14
N SER A 30 10.84 -5.00 27.16
CA SER A 30 9.45 -4.58 26.99
C SER A 30 8.90 -3.89 28.24
N THR A 31 7.78 -3.20 28.09
CA THR A 31 6.89 -2.79 29.18
C THR A 31 5.98 -3.95 29.59
N PHE A 32 5.18 -3.75 30.65
CA PHE A 32 4.21 -4.76 31.09
C PHE A 32 2.96 -4.75 30.20
N GLU A 33 2.41 -3.56 29.94
CA GLU A 33 1.25 -3.38 29.09
C GLU A 33 1.68 -3.07 27.65
N PRO A 34 0.95 -3.58 26.64
CA PRO A 34 1.23 -3.25 25.25
C PRO A 34 0.88 -1.79 24.96
N ASN A 35 1.51 -1.22 23.94
CA ASN A 35 1.30 0.16 23.48
C ASN A 35 1.74 1.24 24.49
N GLU A 36 2.64 0.91 25.40
CA GLU A 36 3.33 1.90 26.22
C GLU A 36 4.61 2.36 25.51
N GLU A 37 4.67 3.66 25.19
CA GLU A 37 5.86 4.28 24.61
C GLU A 37 6.89 4.59 25.69
N GLY A 38 8.17 4.36 25.38
CA GLY A 38 9.25 4.67 26.32
C GLY A 38 10.63 4.53 25.69
N GLU A 39 11.56 5.37 26.15
CA GLU A 39 12.97 5.27 25.83
C GLU A 39 13.69 4.41 26.87
N PHE A 40 14.62 3.56 26.43
CA PHE A 40 15.37 2.69 27.33
C PHE A 40 16.85 2.61 26.96
N LEU A 41 17.67 2.18 27.93
CA LEU A 41 19.07 1.88 27.74
C LEU A 41 19.36 0.47 28.25
N LEU A 42 19.70 -0.45 27.34
CA LEU A 42 20.14 -1.80 27.70
C LEU A 42 21.66 -1.82 27.92
N ARG A 43 22.10 -2.21 29.12
CA ARG A 43 23.51 -2.42 29.46
C ARG A 43 23.73 -3.87 29.86
N VAL A 44 24.70 -4.53 29.23
CA VAL A 44 25.06 -5.93 29.54
C VAL A 44 26.51 -5.97 30.00
N PHE A 45 26.71 -6.55 31.18
CA PHE A 45 28.02 -6.81 31.75
C PHE A 45 28.26 -8.31 31.78
N SER A 46 29.35 -8.78 31.18
CA SER A 46 29.74 -10.18 31.18
C SER A 46 31.18 -10.34 31.69
N GLU A 47 31.43 -11.42 32.42
CA GLU A 47 32.76 -11.74 32.94
C GLU A 47 33.75 -12.10 31.83
N LYS A 48 33.24 -12.66 30.72
CA LYS A 48 34.00 -13.00 29.52
C LYS A 48 33.58 -12.08 28.38
N LYS A 49 34.44 -11.93 27.37
CA LYS A 49 34.09 -11.22 26.13
C LYS A 49 32.79 -11.80 25.54
N ASN A 50 31.86 -10.93 25.18
CA ASN A 50 30.65 -11.27 24.45
C ASN A 50 30.67 -10.56 23.08
N ASN A 51 29.80 -10.99 22.16
CA ASN A 51 29.45 -10.24 20.96
C ASN A 51 27.98 -9.85 21.07
N MET A 52 27.69 -8.57 20.87
CA MET A 52 26.33 -8.04 20.94
C MET A 52 26.04 -7.27 19.65
N GLU A 53 24.88 -7.55 19.08
CA GLU A 53 24.34 -6.88 17.91
C GLU A 53 22.84 -6.67 18.10
N GLU A 54 22.31 -5.66 17.43
CA GLU A 54 20.88 -5.48 17.32
C GLU A 54 20.34 -6.53 16.34
N ASN A 55 19.31 -7.27 16.78
CA ASN A 55 18.67 -8.29 15.95
C ASN A 55 17.38 -7.72 15.37
N ASP A 56 17.52 -6.96 14.29
CA ASP A 56 16.42 -6.40 13.51
C ASP A 56 16.60 -6.69 12.01
N THR A 57 15.56 -6.42 11.23
CA THR A 57 15.56 -6.60 9.78
C THR A 57 16.31 -5.45 9.11
N GLU A 58 17.18 -5.76 8.16
CA GLU A 58 17.81 -4.74 7.32
C GLU A 58 16.75 -3.98 6.49
N VAL A 59 16.86 -2.65 6.52
CA VAL A 59 16.04 -1.77 5.68
C VAL A 59 16.55 -1.85 4.25
N GLY A 60 15.69 -2.31 3.33
CA GLY A 60 16.04 -2.41 1.92
C GLY A 60 14.81 -2.63 1.04
N LEU A 61 14.99 -2.36 -0.25
CA LEU A 61 14.01 -2.73 -1.27
C LEU A 61 14.07 -4.25 -1.46
N LYS A 62 12.96 -4.92 -1.19
CA LYS A 62 12.79 -6.34 -1.48
C LYS A 62 11.94 -6.51 -2.72
N GLU A 63 12.10 -7.65 -3.38
CA GLU A 63 11.22 -8.06 -4.48
C GLU A 63 9.78 -8.21 -3.97
N MET A 64 8.81 -7.95 -4.86
CA MET A 64 7.40 -8.11 -4.52
C MET A 64 7.11 -9.58 -4.21
N ASP A 65 6.20 -9.80 -3.26
CA ASP A 65 5.80 -11.16 -2.86
C ASP A 65 5.24 -11.93 -4.06
N ASP A 66 5.78 -13.12 -4.34
CA ASP A 66 5.37 -13.99 -5.45
C ASP A 66 3.85 -14.26 -5.47
N ARG A 67 3.18 -14.18 -4.32
CA ARG A 67 1.72 -14.35 -4.21
C ARG A 67 0.92 -13.22 -4.86
N VAL A 68 1.54 -12.06 -5.08
CA VAL A 68 0.94 -10.85 -5.65
C VAL A 68 1.26 -10.71 -7.12
N ILE A 69 2.39 -11.28 -7.56
CA ILE A 69 2.83 -11.19 -8.96
C ILE A 69 1.84 -11.97 -9.83
N GLU A 70 1.13 -11.27 -10.71
CA GLU A 70 0.24 -11.92 -11.68
C GLU A 70 1.07 -12.86 -12.57
N PRO A 71 0.65 -14.11 -12.75
CA PRO A 71 1.37 -15.02 -13.63
C PRO A 71 1.41 -14.45 -15.05
N PRO A 72 2.50 -14.64 -15.80
CA PRO A 72 2.63 -14.09 -17.13
C PRO A 72 1.50 -14.62 -18.03
N GLN A 73 0.63 -13.71 -18.46
CA GLN A 73 -0.48 -14.05 -19.35
C GLN A 73 0.02 -14.24 -20.79
N PRO A 74 -0.64 -15.08 -21.61
CA PRO A 74 -0.33 -15.21 -23.03
C PRO A 74 -0.35 -13.83 -23.73
N ALA A 75 0.58 -13.61 -24.66
CA ALA A 75 0.68 -12.37 -25.44
C ALA A 75 -0.65 -11.83 -26.03
N PRO A 76 -1.58 -12.66 -26.57
CA PRO A 76 -2.86 -12.15 -27.06
C PRO A 76 -3.81 -11.64 -25.96
N GLU A 77 -3.69 -12.13 -24.73
CA GLU A 77 -4.50 -11.68 -23.59
C GLU A 77 -3.94 -10.38 -22.99
N MET A 78 -2.61 -10.28 -22.84
CA MET A 78 -1.94 -9.03 -22.44
C MET A 78 -2.30 -7.86 -23.37
N LYS A 79 -2.30 -8.08 -24.69
CA LYS A 79 -2.69 -7.03 -25.65
C LYS A 79 -4.12 -6.56 -25.46
N LYS A 80 -5.06 -7.46 -25.12
CA LYS A 80 -6.45 -7.08 -24.85
C LYS A 80 -6.56 -6.27 -23.56
N ALA A 81 -5.83 -6.65 -22.51
CA ALA A 81 -5.80 -5.90 -21.26
C ALA A 81 -5.21 -4.49 -21.46
N ASP A 82 -4.10 -4.40 -22.20
CA ASP A 82 -3.46 -3.14 -22.55
C ASP A 82 -4.40 -2.21 -23.34
N GLU A 83 -5.16 -2.74 -24.30
CA GLU A 83 -6.14 -1.92 -25.04
C GLU A 83 -7.28 -1.42 -24.14
N LYS A 84 -7.75 -2.22 -23.17
CA LYS A 84 -8.75 -1.76 -22.18
C LYS A 84 -8.19 -0.64 -21.31
N VAL A 85 -6.97 -0.78 -20.81
CA VAL A 85 -6.29 0.25 -20.00
C VAL A 85 -6.06 1.51 -20.83
N LYS A 86 -5.71 1.36 -22.11
CA LYS A 86 -5.51 2.49 -23.03
C LYS A 86 -6.80 3.22 -23.37
N GLU A 87 -7.90 2.49 -23.56
CA GLU A 87 -9.22 3.12 -23.71
C GLU A 87 -9.63 3.85 -22.43
N PHE A 88 -9.34 3.26 -21.28
CA PHE A 88 -9.62 3.85 -19.98
C PHE A 88 -8.84 5.14 -19.77
N PHE A 89 -7.54 5.12 -20.05
CA PHE A 89 -6.66 6.29 -20.04
C PHE A 89 -7.20 7.40 -20.95
N ARG A 90 -7.52 7.10 -22.21
CA ARG A 90 -8.01 8.13 -23.15
C ARG A 90 -9.28 8.82 -22.69
N LYS A 91 -10.14 8.11 -21.94
CA LYS A 91 -11.37 8.69 -21.39
C LYS A 91 -11.10 9.56 -20.17
N LEU A 92 -10.07 9.23 -19.40
CA LEU A 92 -9.68 9.96 -18.20
C LEU A 92 -8.88 11.22 -18.56
N ALA A 93 -7.90 11.07 -19.44
CA ALA A 93 -6.89 12.07 -19.82
C ALA A 93 -7.38 13.13 -20.83
N GLY A 94 -8.69 13.19 -21.10
CA GLY A 94 -9.30 14.20 -21.97
C GLY A 94 -8.62 14.42 -23.34
N GLU A 95 -8.50 15.69 -23.73
CA GLU A 95 -7.90 16.13 -24.99
C GLU A 95 -6.37 16.30 -24.91
N ASP A 96 -5.84 16.55 -23.72
CA ASP A 96 -4.42 16.76 -23.47
C ASP A 96 -3.62 15.46 -23.38
N MET A 97 -4.30 14.31 -23.28
CA MET A 97 -3.68 12.98 -23.27
C MET A 97 -2.69 12.80 -22.11
N GLU A 98 -2.95 13.50 -21.00
CA GLU A 98 -2.23 13.42 -19.73
C GLU A 98 -3.25 13.32 -18.59
N VAL A 99 -2.94 12.60 -17.52
CA VAL A 99 -3.81 12.49 -16.34
C VAL A 99 -3.26 13.37 -15.22
N ASP A 100 -4.06 14.33 -14.76
CA ASP A 100 -3.73 15.18 -13.62
C ASP A 100 -4.20 14.59 -12.26
N TRP A 101 -3.86 15.26 -11.16
CA TRP A 101 -4.17 14.75 -9.82
C TRP A 101 -5.67 14.79 -9.49
N MET A 102 -6.44 15.68 -10.13
CA MET A 102 -7.89 15.75 -9.95
C MET A 102 -8.54 14.56 -10.66
N GLU A 103 -8.17 14.31 -11.91
CA GLU A 103 -8.65 13.19 -12.71
C GLU A 103 -8.29 11.85 -12.04
N LEU A 104 -7.03 11.70 -11.60
CA LEU A 104 -6.59 10.53 -10.84
C LEU A 104 -7.40 10.36 -9.55
N LYS A 105 -7.68 11.44 -8.82
CA LYS A 105 -8.45 11.37 -7.57
C LYS A 105 -9.88 10.90 -7.83
N GLU A 106 -10.54 11.45 -8.85
CA GLU A 106 -11.91 11.10 -9.19
C GLU A 106 -12.05 9.60 -9.49
N ILE A 107 -11.09 9.06 -10.26
CA ILE A 107 -11.13 7.64 -10.57
C ILE A 107 -10.85 6.75 -9.36
N LEU A 108 -9.86 7.08 -8.54
CA LEU A 108 -9.50 6.26 -7.39
C LEU A 108 -10.62 6.23 -6.34
N ASP A 109 -11.27 7.36 -6.11
CA ASP A 109 -12.44 7.44 -5.25
C ASP A 109 -13.59 6.59 -5.77
N TYR A 110 -13.79 6.58 -7.08
CA TYR A 110 -14.84 5.79 -7.70
C TYR A 110 -14.54 4.28 -7.62
N ALA A 111 -13.35 3.87 -8.06
CA ALA A 111 -12.96 2.46 -8.13
C ALA A 111 -13.06 1.79 -6.76
N MET A 112 -12.59 2.47 -5.70
CA MET A 112 -12.62 1.91 -4.34
C MET A 112 -14.02 1.93 -3.71
N ARG A 113 -14.93 2.83 -4.11
CA ARG A 113 -16.31 2.86 -3.59
C ARG A 113 -17.22 1.80 -4.21
N ASN A 114 -17.08 1.53 -5.51
CA ASN A 114 -17.94 0.58 -6.21
C ASN A 114 -17.67 -0.88 -5.84
N GLU A 115 -16.50 -1.17 -5.30
CA GLU A 115 -16.14 -2.51 -4.86
C GLU A 115 -16.71 -2.89 -3.48
N VAL A 116 -16.94 -1.90 -2.60
CA VAL A 116 -17.63 -2.14 -1.32
C VAL A 116 -19.06 -2.64 -1.55
N SER A 117 -19.63 -2.37 -2.73
CA SER A 117 -20.98 -2.81 -3.12
C SER A 117 -21.00 -4.18 -3.81
N SER A 118 -19.84 -4.76 -4.17
CA SER A 118 -19.73 -5.99 -4.95
C SER A 118 -18.82 -7.03 -4.30
N SER A 119 -19.09 -7.37 -3.04
CA SER A 119 -18.51 -8.56 -2.41
C SER A 119 -19.14 -9.83 -2.99
N SER A 120 -18.52 -10.43 -4.01
CA SER A 120 -18.75 -11.83 -4.40
C SER A 120 -17.40 -12.58 -4.43
N PRO A 121 -17.31 -13.79 -3.85
CA PRO A 121 -16.04 -14.40 -3.44
C PRO A 121 -15.42 -15.27 -4.54
N LEU A 122 -15.16 -14.73 -5.73
CA LEU A 122 -14.29 -15.41 -6.70
C LEU A 122 -13.32 -14.44 -7.35
N GLY A 123 -12.03 -14.74 -7.15
CA GLY A 123 -10.89 -13.99 -7.68
C GLY A 123 -10.92 -13.84 -9.20
N GLY A 124 -10.52 -12.66 -9.65
CA GLY A 124 -10.56 -12.22 -11.05
C GLY A 124 -11.12 -10.81 -11.26
N GLY A 125 -11.09 -9.94 -10.24
CA GLY A 125 -11.87 -8.69 -10.21
C GLY A 125 -11.31 -7.49 -10.97
N GLY A 126 -10.05 -7.49 -11.38
CA GLY A 126 -9.40 -6.33 -12.02
C GLY A 126 -10.06 -5.92 -13.35
N ASP A 127 -10.39 -6.90 -14.18
CA ASP A 127 -10.96 -6.69 -15.51
C ASP A 127 -12.39 -6.11 -15.45
N ASN A 128 -13.16 -6.53 -14.44
CA ASN A 128 -14.55 -6.12 -14.28
C ASN A 128 -14.68 -4.64 -13.90
N ILE A 129 -13.71 -4.11 -13.16
CA ILE A 129 -13.71 -2.71 -12.70
C ILE A 129 -13.51 -1.77 -13.88
N ILE A 130 -12.49 -2.01 -14.71
CA ILE A 130 -12.23 -1.20 -15.90
C ILE A 130 -13.41 -1.31 -16.87
N THR A 131 -13.97 -2.50 -17.11
CA THR A 131 -15.14 -2.62 -17.99
C THR A 131 -16.37 -1.90 -17.44
N ASN A 132 -16.60 -1.96 -16.12
CA ASN A 132 -17.70 -1.23 -15.48
C ASN A 132 -17.47 0.28 -15.61
N LEU A 133 -16.28 0.76 -15.28
CA LEU A 133 -15.86 2.15 -15.44
C LEU A 133 -16.03 2.66 -16.88
N LEU A 134 -15.49 1.92 -17.85
CA LEU A 134 -15.63 2.24 -19.27
C LEU A 134 -17.09 2.29 -19.71
N SER A 135 -17.94 1.40 -19.18
CA SER A 135 -19.38 1.37 -19.49
C SER A 135 -20.13 2.58 -18.93
N LEU A 136 -19.75 3.04 -17.75
CA LEU A 136 -20.34 4.22 -17.11
C LEU A 136 -19.92 5.51 -17.81
N VAL A 137 -18.64 5.63 -18.17
CA VAL A 137 -18.14 6.80 -18.92
C VAL A 137 -18.69 6.84 -20.35
N CYS A 138 -18.95 5.68 -20.98
CA CYS A 138 -19.60 5.60 -22.30
C CYS A 138 -21.13 5.77 -22.26
N GLY A 139 -21.78 5.61 -21.10
CA GLY A 139 -23.24 5.57 -20.98
C GLY A 139 -23.90 6.94 -20.76
N SER A 140 -23.15 7.94 -20.32
CA SER A 140 -23.67 9.28 -20.02
C SER A 140 -22.88 10.34 -20.75
N PHE A 141 -23.51 10.93 -21.77
CA PHE A 141 -23.09 12.19 -22.37
C PHE A 141 -22.88 13.22 -21.25
N PHE A 142 -21.64 13.73 -21.14
CA PHE A 142 -21.27 14.86 -20.30
C PHE A 142 -21.90 16.13 -20.85
N GLN A 143 -23.20 16.32 -20.61
CA GLN A 143 -23.85 17.62 -20.59
C GLN A 143 -25.21 17.46 -19.91
N ASP A 144 -25.29 18.05 -18.71
CA ASP A 144 -26.48 18.29 -17.91
C ASP A 144 -27.20 17.07 -17.28
N SER A 145 -26.63 16.52 -16.20
CA SER A 145 -27.37 15.66 -15.26
C SER A 145 -26.65 15.43 -13.93
N PRO A 146 -27.34 14.96 -12.87
CA PRO A 146 -27.14 15.28 -11.46
C PRO A 146 -25.99 14.51 -10.79
N LEU A 147 -24.89 14.31 -11.51
CA LEU A 147 -23.66 13.74 -10.97
C LEU A 147 -22.93 14.74 -10.07
N ALA A 148 -22.96 16.03 -10.41
CA ALA A 148 -22.38 17.08 -9.57
C ALA A 148 -22.93 17.06 -8.12
N SER A 149 -24.21 16.76 -7.93
CA SER A 149 -24.82 16.67 -6.59
C SER A 149 -24.50 15.37 -5.85
N VAL A 150 -24.10 14.29 -6.55
CA VAL A 150 -23.53 13.07 -5.97
C VAL A 150 -22.08 13.29 -5.53
N PHE A 151 -21.33 14.12 -6.26
CA PHE A 151 -19.97 14.52 -5.90
C PHE A 151 -19.95 15.54 -4.75
N ASP A 152 -20.96 16.41 -4.63
CA ASP A 152 -21.10 17.38 -3.52
C ASP A 152 -21.53 16.74 -2.18
N THR A 153 -22.06 15.51 -2.19
CA THR A 153 -22.55 14.86 -0.95
C THR A 153 -21.48 14.12 -0.15
N VAL A 154 -20.20 14.10 -0.55
CA VAL A 154 -19.17 13.33 0.15
C VAL A 154 -17.94 14.16 0.52
N GLY A 155 -18.14 15.10 1.43
CA GLY A 155 -17.07 15.48 2.34
C GLY A 155 -16.92 14.42 3.44
N LYS A 156 -16.22 13.28 3.18
CA LYS A 156 -15.50 12.44 4.19
C LYS A 156 -14.98 11.03 3.80
N GLY A 157 -14.88 10.62 2.54
CA GLY A 157 -14.35 9.27 2.25
C GLY A 157 -13.78 9.09 0.85
N GLY A 158 -12.48 9.32 0.68
CA GLY A 158 -11.76 9.19 -0.58
C GLY A 158 -10.26 9.51 -0.39
N PHE A 159 -9.46 9.31 -1.42
CA PHE A 159 -8.05 9.69 -1.44
C PHE A 159 -7.92 11.21 -1.25
N SER A 160 -6.97 11.63 -0.41
CA SER A 160 -6.68 13.05 -0.26
C SER A 160 -5.97 13.59 -1.51
N LYS A 161 -6.06 14.90 -1.72
CA LYS A 161 -5.39 15.58 -2.84
C LYS A 161 -3.88 15.37 -2.78
N ASP A 162 -3.32 15.36 -1.58
CA ASP A 162 -1.88 15.22 -1.36
C ASP A 162 -1.38 13.82 -1.69
N ILE A 163 -2.20 12.78 -1.44
CA ILE A 163 -1.87 11.41 -1.85
C ILE A 163 -1.89 11.29 -3.37
N CYS A 164 -2.89 11.86 -4.06
CA CYS A 164 -2.96 11.80 -5.52
C CYS A 164 -1.78 12.55 -6.16
N ARG A 165 -1.39 13.71 -5.62
CA ARG A 165 -0.18 14.43 -6.06
C ARG A 165 1.10 13.63 -5.82
N SER A 166 1.20 12.96 -4.67
CA SER A 166 2.35 12.11 -4.35
C SER A 166 2.47 10.92 -5.29
N MET A 167 1.33 10.34 -5.71
CA MET A 167 1.29 9.26 -6.70
C MET A 167 1.75 9.74 -8.08
N ILE A 168 1.32 10.92 -8.52
CA ILE A 168 1.80 11.51 -9.79
C ILE A 168 3.30 11.74 -9.72
N ALA A 169 3.77 12.45 -8.68
CA ALA A 169 5.20 12.75 -8.54
C ALA A 169 6.12 11.52 -8.47
N MET A 170 5.58 10.35 -8.09
CA MET A 170 6.33 9.10 -8.02
C MET A 170 6.55 8.48 -9.41
N LEU A 171 5.64 8.70 -10.36
CA LEU A 171 5.65 8.06 -11.69
C LEU A 171 5.90 9.05 -12.84
N ASP A 172 5.85 10.36 -12.57
CA ASP A 172 6.15 11.46 -13.49
C ASP A 172 7.66 11.53 -13.81
N ALA A 173 8.07 10.66 -14.74
CA ALA A 173 9.45 10.52 -15.17
C ALA A 173 9.87 11.63 -16.13
N ASP A 174 8.91 12.23 -16.84
CA ASP A 174 9.14 13.34 -17.75
C ASP A 174 9.04 14.74 -17.10
N HIS A 175 8.64 14.80 -15.82
CA HIS A 175 8.47 16.02 -15.03
C HIS A 175 7.41 16.98 -15.59
N SER A 176 6.39 16.44 -16.27
CA SER A 176 5.23 17.17 -16.76
C SER A 176 4.33 17.67 -15.62
N GLY A 177 4.41 17.03 -14.44
CA GLY A 177 3.47 17.24 -13.34
C GLY A 177 2.13 16.52 -13.53
N LYS A 178 2.03 15.66 -14.55
CA LYS A 178 0.88 14.81 -14.88
C LYS A 178 1.40 13.42 -15.28
N LEU A 179 0.51 12.54 -15.74
CA LEU A 179 0.88 11.19 -16.17
C LEU A 179 0.49 10.93 -17.62
N GLY A 180 1.48 10.61 -18.45
CA GLY A 180 1.26 10.01 -19.77
C GLY A 180 0.76 8.57 -19.66
N PHE A 181 0.44 7.95 -20.80
CA PHE A 181 -0.14 6.59 -20.81
C PHE A 181 0.75 5.54 -20.13
N ASP A 182 2.05 5.54 -20.41
CA ASP A 182 2.97 4.53 -19.87
C ASP A 182 3.17 4.70 -18.36
N GLU A 183 3.24 5.94 -17.88
CA GLU A 183 3.34 6.29 -16.46
C GLU A 183 2.04 5.94 -15.71
N PHE A 184 0.89 6.28 -16.29
CA PHE A 184 -0.41 5.89 -15.77
C PHE A 184 -0.58 4.37 -15.71
N LYS A 185 -0.15 3.66 -16.76
CA LYS A 185 -0.19 2.18 -16.81
C LYS A 185 0.64 1.57 -15.68
N GLN A 186 1.84 2.11 -15.44
CA GLN A 186 2.68 1.65 -14.33
C GLN A 186 2.02 1.92 -12.98
N LEU A 187 1.51 3.15 -12.76
CA LEU A 187 0.79 3.50 -11.55
C LEU A 187 -0.41 2.56 -11.31
N TRP A 188 -1.15 2.24 -12.37
CA TRP A 188 -2.29 1.34 -12.29
C TRP A 188 -1.89 -0.08 -11.84
N ILE A 189 -0.77 -0.59 -12.35
CA ILE A 189 -0.20 -1.88 -11.94
C ILE A 189 0.18 -1.83 -10.45
N ASP A 190 0.88 -0.79 -10.02
CA ASP A 190 1.33 -0.62 -8.64
C ASP A 190 0.14 -0.57 -7.66
N ILE A 191 -0.92 0.17 -8.01
CA ILE A 191 -2.15 0.25 -7.21
C ILE A 191 -2.82 -1.12 -7.09
N ARG A 192 -2.88 -1.91 -8.17
CA ARG A 192 -3.44 -3.28 -8.11
C ARG A 192 -2.63 -4.17 -7.17
N HIS A 193 -1.30 -4.06 -7.21
CA HIS A 193 -0.44 -4.83 -6.32
C HIS A 193 -0.60 -4.40 -4.85
N TRP A 194 -0.56 -3.10 -4.56
CA TRP A 194 -0.75 -2.59 -3.19
C TRP A 194 -2.10 -3.02 -2.61
N LYS A 195 -3.14 -2.98 -3.44
CA LYS A 195 -4.47 -3.46 -3.07
C LYS A 195 -4.50 -4.97 -2.79
N SER A 196 -3.88 -5.78 -3.64
CA SER A 196 -3.78 -7.23 -3.42
C SER A 196 -3.06 -7.53 -2.09
N ILE A 197 -1.96 -6.83 -1.80
CA ILE A 197 -1.27 -6.92 -0.52
C ILE A 197 -2.19 -6.53 0.64
N TYR A 198 -2.87 -5.39 0.55
CA TYR A 198 -3.79 -4.94 1.59
C TYR A 198 -4.88 -5.98 1.88
N GLN A 199 -5.46 -6.59 0.85
CA GLN A 199 -6.48 -7.63 1.00
C GLN A 199 -5.95 -8.92 1.63
N MET A 200 -4.66 -9.23 1.51
CA MET A 200 -4.07 -10.41 2.18
C MET A 200 -3.94 -10.23 3.70
N TYR A 201 -3.84 -9.00 4.19
CA TYR A 201 -3.56 -8.69 5.59
C TYR A 201 -4.68 -7.91 6.31
N SER A 202 -5.77 -7.58 5.61
CA SER A 202 -6.99 -6.98 6.17
C SER A 202 -8.01 -8.02 6.59
#